data_AF-A0A8J3R290-F1
#
_entry.id   AF-A0A8J3R290-F1
#
_cell.length_a   1.000
_cell.length_b   1.000
_cell.length_c   1.000
_cell.angle_alpha   90.00
_cell.angle_beta   90.00
_cell.angle_gamma   90.00
#
_symmetry.space_group_name_H-M   'P 1'
#
loop_
_entity.id
_entity.type
_entity.pdbx_description
1 polymer ?
#
loop_
_entity_poly.entity_id
_entity_poly.type
_entity_poly.pdbx_seq_one_letter_code
_entity_poly.pdbx_strand_id
1 'polypeptide(L)'
;MPITKFHAFALLQFAGDHAAAAAALRQAGSGSRTNKPSPVVDHPPAEANGTRPNPIGDGVSPTVTSTRVVQPPPHVETWGPSEDGLARALVAHHGHELRYCPQRGRWLVWTGYRWLWDEAGRHREYVRAFARQLPSGEGWWRFRARALSAAGVSGIARMAQTDPSLTVHVGQPDAHPYELNTPAGIVDLRSGELRGPDPTRLHPRIEA
;
A
#
# COMPACT_ATOMS: atom_id res chain seq x y z
N MET A 1 -18.06 -10.65 -19.51
CA MET A 1 -16.62 -10.37 -19.36
C MET A 1 -16.46 -8.94 -18.85
N PRO A 2 -15.79 -8.67 -17.72
CA PRO A 2 -15.63 -7.30 -17.24
C PRO A 2 -14.64 -6.53 -18.12
N ILE A 3 -15.10 -5.43 -18.71
CA ILE A 3 -14.30 -4.54 -19.56
C ILE A 3 -13.39 -3.70 -18.66
N THR A 4 -12.07 -3.81 -18.84
CA THR A 4 -11.10 -3.01 -18.07
C THR A 4 -11.17 -1.54 -18.51
N LYS A 5 -10.89 -0.59 -17.61
CA LYS A 5 -10.87 0.84 -17.95
C LYS A 5 -9.91 1.16 -19.11
N PHE A 6 -8.80 0.43 -19.20
CA PHE A 6 -7.87 0.51 -20.33
C PHE A 6 -8.50 0.03 -21.64
N HIS A 7 -9.27 -1.07 -21.60
CA HIS A 7 -10.01 -1.56 -22.76
C HIS A 7 -11.13 -0.60 -23.18
N ALA A 8 -11.87 -0.02 -22.22
CA ALA A 8 -12.86 1.02 -22.50
C ALA A 8 -12.23 2.27 -23.13
N PHE A 9 -11.07 2.71 -22.63
CA PHE A 9 -10.32 3.84 -23.20
C PHE A 9 -9.81 3.55 -24.61
N ALA A 10 -9.28 2.36 -24.86
CA ALA A 10 -8.85 1.95 -26.19
C ALA A 10 -10.03 1.88 -27.18
N LEU A 11 -11.20 1.39 -26.75
CA LEU A 11 -12.40 1.33 -27.59
C LEU A 11 -12.96 2.72 -27.94
N LEU A 12 -13.01 3.63 -26.96
CA LEU A 12 -13.62 4.96 -27.14
C LEU A 12 -12.74 5.91 -27.95
N GLN A 13 -11.42 5.86 -27.75
CA GLN A 13 -10.51 6.85 -28.33
C GLN A 13 -9.63 6.32 -29.46
N PHE A 14 -9.46 5.00 -29.54
CA PHE A 14 -8.56 4.36 -30.51
C PHE A 14 -9.23 3.19 -31.24
N ALA A 15 -10.57 3.13 -31.24
CA ALA A 15 -11.38 2.11 -31.91
C ALA A 15 -10.99 0.64 -31.57
N GLY A 16 -10.42 0.42 -30.37
CA GLY A 16 -9.97 -0.87 -29.89
C GLY A 16 -8.48 -1.16 -30.13
N ASP A 17 -7.73 -0.22 -30.71
CA ASP A 17 -6.28 -0.33 -30.86
C ASP A 17 -5.57 -0.03 -29.53
N HIS A 18 -5.27 -1.11 -28.81
CA HIS A 18 -4.58 -1.07 -27.53
C HIS A 18 -3.12 -0.59 -27.64
N ALA A 19 -2.47 -0.77 -28.79
CA ALA A 19 -1.08 -0.36 -28.99
C ALA A 19 -0.99 1.16 -29.19
N ALA A 20 -1.89 1.72 -29.98
CA ALA A 20 -2.02 3.18 -30.15
C ALA A 20 -2.41 3.86 -28.82
N ALA A 21 -3.34 3.28 -28.07
CA ALA A 21 -3.74 3.80 -26.76
C ALA A 21 -2.59 3.80 -25.73
N ALA A 22 -1.78 2.73 -25.70
CA ALA A 22 -0.60 2.65 -24.84
C ALA A 22 0.49 3.65 -25.25
N ALA A 23 0.69 3.87 -26.55
CA ALA A 23 1.66 4.84 -27.05
C ALA A 23 1.25 6.29 -26.71
N ALA A 24 -0.03 6.63 -26.82
CA ALA A 24 -0.56 7.93 -26.44
C ALA A 24 -0.37 8.24 -24.95
N LEU A 25 -0.61 7.25 -24.07
CA LEU A 25 -0.38 7.40 -22.62
C LEU A 25 1.11 7.56 -22.28
N ARG A 26 2.02 6.92 -23.03
CA ARG A 26 3.47 7.11 -22.87
C ARG A 26 3.92 8.49 -23.31
N GLN A 27 3.38 9.02 -24.41
CA GLN A 27 3.68 10.38 -24.86
C GLN A 27 3.11 11.46 -23.93
N ALA A 28 2.00 11.16 -23.25
CA ALA A 28 1.41 11.99 -22.19
C ALA A 28 2.16 11.90 -20.83
N GLY A 29 3.37 11.32 -20.80
CA GLY A 29 4.22 11.29 -19.62
C GLY A 29 3.80 10.30 -18.52
N SER A 30 2.81 9.43 -18.77
CA SER A 30 2.36 8.42 -17.81
C SER A 30 3.15 7.12 -18.00
N GLY A 31 4.26 6.97 -17.27
CA GLY A 31 5.00 5.71 -17.17
C GLY A 31 6.38 5.84 -16.52
N SER A 32 6.53 5.37 -15.28
CA SER A 32 7.83 5.29 -14.60
C SER A 32 8.66 4.13 -15.20
N ARG A 33 9.87 4.43 -15.67
CA ARG A 33 10.85 3.40 -16.07
C ARG A 33 11.38 2.69 -14.82
N THR A 34 11.23 1.38 -14.75
CA THR A 34 11.95 0.56 -13.76
C THR A 34 13.43 0.48 -14.16
N ASN A 35 14.29 1.19 -13.43
CA ASN A 35 15.74 1.11 -13.59
C ASN A 35 16.25 -0.22 -12.99
N LYS A 36 17.06 -0.97 -13.74
CA LYS A 36 17.74 -2.20 -13.25
C LYS A 36 18.92 -1.79 -12.35
N PRO A 37 19.12 -2.42 -11.17
CA PRO A 37 20.36 -2.21 -10.42
C PRO A 37 21.51 -3.05 -10.99
N SER A 38 22.67 -2.42 -11.16
CA SER A 38 23.98 -3.05 -11.42
C SER A 38 24.61 -3.58 -10.11
N PRO A 39 25.53 -4.56 -10.17
CA PRO A 39 25.97 -5.32 -9.00
C PRO A 39 27.07 -4.60 -8.19
N VAL A 40 27.05 -4.84 -6.88
CA VAL A 40 27.98 -4.33 -5.87
C VAL A 40 29.31 -5.11 -5.94
N VAL A 41 30.43 -4.40 -5.91
CA VAL A 41 31.79 -4.98 -5.87
C VAL A 41 32.22 -5.14 -4.41
N ASP A 42 32.65 -6.35 -4.06
CA ASP A 42 33.22 -6.76 -2.76
C ASP A 42 34.61 -6.14 -2.50
N HIS A 43 34.87 -5.72 -1.26
CA HIS A 43 36.23 -5.63 -0.70
C HIS A 43 36.31 -6.31 0.69
N PRO A 44 37.35 -7.15 0.94
CA PRO A 44 37.56 -7.93 2.17
C PRO A 44 38.41 -7.20 3.26
N PRO A 45 38.61 -7.81 4.45
CA PRO A 45 38.99 -7.12 5.70
C PRO A 45 40.44 -7.39 6.17
N ALA A 46 40.99 -6.54 7.06
CA ALA A 46 42.02 -6.86 8.08
C ALA A 46 42.36 -5.62 8.96
N GLU A 47 42.13 -5.66 10.29
CA GLU A 47 43.13 -5.83 11.40
C GLU A 47 43.87 -4.50 11.79
N ALA A 48 44.23 -4.11 13.03
CA ALA A 48 44.30 -4.72 14.36
C ALA A 48 44.35 -3.64 15.50
N ASN A 49 43.80 -4.01 16.67
CA ASN A 49 44.21 -3.79 18.08
C ASN A 49 44.92 -2.52 18.63
N GLY A 50 44.50 -2.06 19.84
CA GLY A 50 45.33 -1.27 20.77
C GLY A 50 44.59 -0.42 21.83
N THR A 51 44.56 -0.90 23.08
CA THR A 51 43.93 -0.31 24.29
C THR A 51 44.71 0.87 24.93
N ARG A 52 44.03 1.94 25.39
CA ARG A 52 44.06 2.51 26.78
C ARG A 52 43.21 3.81 26.94
N PRO A 53 42.85 4.23 28.18
CA PRO A 53 41.59 4.97 28.46
C PRO A 53 41.73 6.45 28.91
N ASN A 54 40.69 7.25 28.57
CA ASN A 54 40.03 8.45 29.18
C ASN A 54 40.88 9.61 29.79
N PRO A 55 40.38 10.86 30.05
CA PRO A 55 38.98 11.32 30.12
C PRO A 55 38.65 12.76 29.60
N ILE A 56 37.33 13.06 29.57
CA ILE A 56 36.62 14.36 29.67
C ILE A 56 37.01 15.48 28.69
N GLY A 57 36.10 15.77 27.77
CA GLY A 57 36.05 17.02 27.01
C GLY A 57 34.66 17.18 26.38
N ASP A 58 33.95 18.22 26.79
CA ASP A 58 32.68 18.67 26.26
C ASP A 58 32.68 18.77 24.73
N GLY A 59 31.56 18.41 24.10
CA GLY A 59 31.28 18.87 22.74
C GLY A 59 30.58 17.86 21.83
N VAL A 60 29.31 18.17 21.57
CA VAL A 60 28.56 17.81 20.35
C VAL A 60 28.12 16.35 20.27
N SER A 61 26.87 16.12 20.69
CA SER A 61 26.08 14.97 20.23
C SER A 61 26.04 14.96 18.70
N PRO A 62 26.50 13.92 18.00
CA PRO A 62 26.07 13.71 16.64
C PRO A 62 24.59 13.31 16.71
N THR A 63 23.72 14.23 16.26
CA THR A 63 22.34 13.92 15.89
C THR A 63 22.39 12.74 14.93
N VAL A 64 22.13 11.53 15.45
CA VAL A 64 21.88 10.36 14.62
C VAL A 64 20.52 10.60 13.99
N THR A 65 20.53 11.27 12.84
CA THR A 65 19.40 11.29 11.92
C THR A 65 19.21 9.85 11.46
N SER A 66 18.35 9.14 12.19
CA SER A 66 17.89 7.80 11.81
C SER A 66 17.05 7.96 10.54
N THR A 67 17.72 7.93 9.40
CA THR A 67 17.08 7.81 8.10
C THR A 67 16.36 6.47 8.09
N ARG A 68 15.05 6.48 8.39
CA ARG A 68 14.18 5.31 8.30
C ARG A 68 14.17 4.86 6.85
N VAL A 69 15.02 3.90 6.51
CA VAL A 69 14.92 3.13 5.29
C VAL A 69 13.53 2.49 5.31
N VAL A 70 12.63 3.00 4.48
CA VAL A 70 11.33 2.37 4.23
C VAL A 70 11.65 1.09 3.48
N GLN A 71 11.83 -0.01 4.23
CA GLN A 71 12.02 -1.31 3.61
C GLN A 71 10.75 -1.65 2.83
N PRO A 72 10.88 -2.17 1.59
CA PRO A 72 9.73 -2.68 0.86
C PRO A 72 9.04 -3.74 1.73
N PRO A 73 7.70 -3.82 1.69
CA PRO A 73 6.97 -4.80 2.48
C PRO A 73 7.49 -6.21 2.16
N PRO A 74 7.68 -7.07 3.18
CA PRO A 74 8.29 -8.39 2.97
C PRO A 74 7.54 -9.22 1.93
N HIS A 75 8.18 -10.26 1.40
CA HIS A 75 7.51 -11.22 0.53
C HIS A 75 6.53 -12.08 1.33
N VAL A 76 5.38 -12.45 0.73
CA VAL A 76 4.32 -13.26 1.38
C VAL A 76 4.86 -14.52 2.07
N GLU A 77 5.95 -15.06 1.55
CA GLU A 77 6.65 -16.24 2.07
C GLU A 77 7.18 -16.05 3.49
N THR A 78 7.54 -14.82 3.87
CA THR A 78 8.07 -14.47 5.19
C THR A 78 7.04 -14.69 6.31
N TRP A 79 5.73 -14.65 6.01
CA TRP A 79 4.67 -14.85 7.01
C TRP A 79 4.08 -16.27 7.04
N GLY A 80 4.53 -17.15 6.13
CA GLY A 80 4.13 -18.55 6.07
C GLY A 80 2.71 -18.82 5.52
N PRO A 81 2.39 -20.08 5.17
CA PRO A 81 1.13 -20.46 4.50
C PRO A 81 -0.03 -20.62 5.50
N SER A 82 -0.42 -19.53 6.15
CA SER A 82 -1.52 -19.50 7.13
C SER A 82 -2.46 -18.32 6.89
N GLU A 83 -3.71 -18.42 7.36
CA GLU A 83 -4.70 -17.35 7.23
C GLU A 83 -4.23 -16.06 7.95
N ASP A 84 -3.60 -16.21 9.12
CA ASP A 84 -3.02 -15.10 9.88
C ASP A 84 -1.80 -14.50 9.19
N GLY A 85 -0.91 -15.34 8.66
CA GLY A 85 0.25 -14.86 7.91
C GLY A 85 -0.15 -14.06 6.68
N LEU A 86 -1.17 -14.53 5.94
CA LEU A 86 -1.71 -13.82 4.79
C LEU A 86 -2.47 -12.54 5.20
N ALA A 87 -3.14 -12.54 6.35
CA ALA A 87 -3.78 -11.34 6.89
C ALA A 87 -2.75 -10.27 7.25
N ARG A 88 -1.65 -10.62 7.93
CA ARG A 88 -0.54 -9.70 8.23
C ARG A 88 0.13 -9.19 6.96
N ALA A 89 0.33 -10.05 5.98
CA ALA A 89 0.86 -9.65 4.69
C ALA A 89 -0.12 -8.72 3.94
N LEU A 90 -1.43 -8.97 3.97
CA LEU A 90 -2.44 -8.07 3.41
C LEU A 90 -2.38 -6.68 4.05
N VAL A 91 -2.25 -6.59 5.38
CA VAL A 91 -2.09 -5.32 6.10
C VAL A 91 -0.81 -4.61 5.65
N ALA A 92 0.32 -5.31 5.59
CA ALA A 92 1.60 -4.71 5.21
C ALA A 92 1.59 -4.14 3.77
N HIS A 93 0.91 -4.81 2.84
CA HIS A 93 0.89 -4.43 1.42
C HIS A 93 -0.27 -3.49 1.06
N HIS A 94 -1.48 -3.77 1.56
CA HIS A 94 -2.72 -3.07 1.20
C HIS A 94 -3.34 -2.28 2.36
N GLY A 95 -2.65 -2.19 3.50
CA GLY A 95 -3.12 -1.42 4.64
C GLY A 95 -3.11 0.09 4.42
N HIS A 96 -2.71 0.59 3.26
CA HIS A 96 -2.92 1.98 2.86
C HIS A 96 -4.18 2.17 2.00
N GLU A 97 -4.77 1.08 1.49
CA GLU A 97 -5.97 1.10 0.64
C GLU A 97 -7.22 0.60 1.38
N LEU A 98 -7.04 -0.05 2.53
CA LEU A 98 -8.10 -0.64 3.33
C LEU A 98 -8.15 -0.02 4.72
N ARG A 99 -9.36 0.25 5.20
CA ARG A 99 -9.64 0.53 6.61
C ARG A 99 -10.85 -0.28 7.06
N TYR A 100 -10.93 -0.54 8.36
CA TYR A 100 -12.06 -1.20 8.98
C TYR A 100 -12.61 -0.33 10.10
N CYS A 101 -13.93 -0.18 10.15
CA CYS A 101 -14.61 0.55 11.21
C CYS A 101 -15.38 -0.42 12.12
N PRO A 102 -14.84 -0.77 13.30
CA PRO A 102 -15.47 -1.73 14.20
C PRO A 102 -16.86 -1.31 14.65
N GLN A 103 -17.07 -0.03 14.95
CA GLN A 103 -18.36 0.49 15.41
C GLN A 103 -19.47 0.36 14.36
N ARG A 104 -19.11 0.37 13.06
CA ARG A 104 -20.05 0.15 11.96
C ARG A 104 -20.05 -1.28 11.45
N GLY A 105 -19.06 -2.09 11.82
CA GLY A 105 -18.85 -3.42 11.26
C GLY A 105 -18.57 -3.41 9.76
N ARG A 106 -18.00 -2.31 9.21
CA ARG A 106 -17.85 -2.11 7.76
C ARG A 106 -16.43 -1.72 7.37
N TRP A 107 -16.03 -2.17 6.19
CA TRP A 107 -14.78 -1.79 5.54
C TRP A 107 -14.92 -0.47 4.78
N LEU A 108 -13.81 0.25 4.66
CA LEU A 108 -13.63 1.36 3.74
C LEU A 108 -12.48 1.04 2.79
N VAL A 109 -12.59 1.55 1.57
CA VAL A 109 -11.61 1.37 0.51
C VAL A 109 -11.20 2.73 -0.03
N TRP A 110 -9.90 2.92 -0.22
CA TRP A 110 -9.34 4.11 -0.83
C TRP A 110 -9.61 4.11 -2.34
N THR A 111 -10.17 5.20 -2.87
CA THR A 111 -10.43 5.34 -4.32
C THR A 111 -9.29 5.96 -5.10
N GLY A 112 -8.16 6.25 -4.43
CA GLY A 112 -7.07 7.06 -4.97
C GLY A 112 -7.09 8.51 -4.47
N TYR A 113 -8.21 8.98 -3.91
CA TYR A 113 -8.37 10.38 -3.45
C TYR A 113 -9.41 10.56 -2.33
N ARG A 114 -10.18 9.52 -1.98
CA ARG A 114 -11.06 9.54 -0.81
C ARG A 114 -11.30 8.14 -0.27
N TRP A 115 -11.72 8.05 0.99
CA TRP A 115 -12.23 6.82 1.58
C TRP A 115 -13.73 6.66 1.30
N LEU A 116 -14.13 5.49 0.82
CA LEU A 116 -15.54 5.13 0.63
C LEU A 116 -15.88 3.86 1.38
N TRP A 117 -17.12 3.77 1.87
CA TRP A 117 -17.67 2.53 2.39
C TRP A 117 -17.65 1.45 1.30
N ASP A 118 -17.18 0.26 1.68
CA ASP A 118 -17.10 -0.85 0.74
C ASP A 118 -18.45 -1.56 0.59
N GLU A 119 -19.23 -1.11 -0.38
CA GLU A 119 -20.54 -1.70 -0.72
C GLU A 119 -20.43 -2.90 -1.64
N ALA A 120 -19.35 -2.99 -2.43
CA ALA A 120 -19.15 -4.05 -3.42
C ALA A 120 -18.33 -5.24 -2.87
N GLY A 121 -17.84 -5.15 -1.64
CA GLY A 121 -16.96 -6.18 -1.05
C GLY A 121 -15.57 -6.22 -1.69
N ARG A 122 -15.04 -5.07 -2.14
CA ARG A 122 -13.69 -4.92 -2.70
C ARG A 122 -12.59 -5.40 -1.75
N HIS A 123 -12.75 -5.26 -0.43
CA HIS A 123 -11.79 -5.82 0.55
C HIS A 123 -11.53 -7.33 0.31
N ARG A 124 -12.56 -8.08 -0.11
CA ARG A 124 -12.44 -9.50 -0.46
C ARG A 124 -11.70 -9.73 -1.76
N GLU A 125 -11.80 -8.81 -2.71
CA GLU A 125 -11.02 -8.89 -3.94
C GLU A 125 -9.55 -8.60 -3.68
N TYR A 126 -9.19 -7.69 -2.76
CA TYR A 126 -7.81 -7.52 -2.31
C TYR A 126 -7.25 -8.83 -1.74
N VAL A 127 -8.00 -9.49 -0.86
CA VAL A 127 -7.61 -10.81 -0.33
C VAL A 127 -7.42 -11.83 -1.45
N ARG A 128 -8.35 -11.92 -2.41
CA ARG A 128 -8.22 -12.86 -3.53
C ARG A 128 -7.06 -12.53 -4.45
N ALA A 129 -6.91 -11.26 -4.84
CA ALA A 129 -5.82 -10.80 -5.69
C ALA A 129 -4.46 -11.10 -5.07
N PHE A 130 -4.37 -10.95 -3.76
CA PHE A 130 -3.16 -11.27 -3.01
C PHE A 130 -2.95 -12.77 -2.87
N ALA A 131 -3.99 -13.55 -2.57
CA ALA A 131 -3.94 -15.01 -2.53
C ALA A 131 -3.54 -15.63 -3.89
N ARG A 132 -3.91 -15.00 -5.02
CA ARG A 132 -3.50 -15.47 -6.36
C ARG A 132 -1.99 -15.35 -6.60
N GLN A 133 -1.33 -14.39 -5.95
CA GLN A 133 0.11 -14.14 -6.03
C GLN A 133 0.93 -15.10 -5.13
N LEU A 134 0.27 -15.90 -4.29
CA LEU A 134 0.97 -16.89 -3.48
C LEU A 134 1.74 -17.89 -4.35
N PRO A 135 2.90 -18.37 -3.86
CA PRO A 135 3.68 -19.38 -4.56
C PRO A 135 2.85 -20.62 -4.89
N SER A 136 3.18 -21.26 -6.01
CA SER A 136 2.58 -22.55 -6.40
C SER A 136 3.44 -23.75 -5.98
N GLY A 137 4.59 -23.51 -5.34
CA GLY A 137 5.54 -24.53 -4.91
C GLY A 137 5.06 -25.38 -3.72
N GLU A 138 5.94 -26.25 -3.26
CA GLU A 138 5.66 -27.22 -2.20
C GLU A 138 5.19 -26.50 -0.91
N GLY A 139 4.17 -27.05 -0.26
CA GLY A 139 3.56 -26.47 0.94
C GLY A 139 2.52 -25.35 0.71
N TRP A 140 2.60 -24.61 -0.40
CA TRP A 140 1.70 -23.46 -0.64
C TRP A 140 0.42 -23.80 -1.41
N TRP A 141 0.44 -24.79 -2.28
CA TRP A 141 -0.70 -25.07 -3.17
C TRP A 141 -2.02 -25.36 -2.41
N ARG A 142 -1.96 -26.13 -1.32
CA ARG A 142 -3.14 -26.44 -0.47
C ARG A 142 -3.67 -25.18 0.19
N PHE A 143 -2.76 -24.39 0.75
CA PHE A 143 -3.11 -23.14 1.40
C PHE A 143 -3.68 -22.13 0.41
N ARG A 144 -3.10 -21.99 -0.78
CA ARG A 144 -3.59 -21.13 -1.86
C ARG A 144 -5.02 -21.50 -2.27
N ALA A 145 -5.30 -22.79 -2.47
CA ALA A 145 -6.66 -23.25 -2.77
C ALA A 145 -7.64 -22.90 -1.65
N ARG A 146 -7.25 -23.08 -0.38
CA ARG A 146 -8.05 -22.71 0.79
C ARG A 146 -8.26 -21.19 0.89
N ALA A 147 -7.22 -20.39 0.71
CA ALA A 147 -7.24 -18.93 0.77
C ALA A 147 -8.15 -18.31 -0.31
N LEU A 148 -8.28 -18.97 -1.47
CA LEU A 148 -9.18 -18.56 -2.55
C LEU A 148 -10.64 -18.99 -2.35
N SER A 149 -10.93 -19.84 -1.36
CA SER A 149 -12.31 -20.22 -1.02
C SER A 149 -13.07 -19.09 -0.32
N ALA A 150 -14.41 -19.11 -0.38
CA ALA A 150 -15.24 -18.13 0.32
C ALA A 150 -14.98 -18.08 1.84
N ALA A 151 -14.76 -19.25 2.45
CA ALA A 151 -14.43 -19.36 3.87
C ALA A 151 -13.05 -18.76 4.18
N GLY A 152 -12.04 -19.11 3.39
CA GLY A 152 -10.68 -18.57 3.54
C GLY A 152 -10.64 -17.06 3.37
N VAL A 153 -11.23 -16.53 2.30
CA VAL A 153 -11.31 -15.08 2.06
C VAL A 153 -11.95 -14.34 3.23
N SER A 154 -13.04 -14.89 3.77
CA SER A 154 -13.74 -14.30 4.92
C SER A 154 -12.91 -14.39 6.21
N GLY A 155 -12.24 -15.51 6.45
CA GLY A 155 -11.37 -15.72 7.60
C GLY A 155 -10.17 -14.77 7.60
N ILE A 156 -9.47 -14.66 6.46
CA ILE A 156 -8.34 -13.76 6.27
C ILE A 156 -8.76 -12.30 6.48
N ALA A 157 -9.88 -11.87 5.88
CA ALA A 157 -10.40 -10.52 6.10
C ALA A 157 -10.72 -10.28 7.58
N ARG A 158 -11.34 -11.27 8.25
CA ARG A 158 -11.67 -11.18 9.69
C ARG A 158 -10.43 -11.11 10.58
N MET A 159 -9.33 -11.76 10.21
CA MET A 159 -8.06 -11.61 10.91
C MET A 159 -7.42 -10.25 10.62
N ALA A 160 -7.46 -9.78 9.37
CA ALA A 160 -6.89 -8.48 9.01
C ALA A 160 -7.56 -7.31 9.73
N GLN A 161 -8.89 -7.32 9.89
CA GLN A 161 -9.62 -6.24 10.56
C GLN A 161 -9.27 -6.06 12.05
N THR A 162 -8.61 -7.03 12.70
CA THR A 162 -8.16 -6.87 14.09
C THR A 162 -6.85 -6.08 14.20
N ASP A 163 -6.18 -5.80 13.08
CA ASP A 163 -4.96 -5.00 13.07
C ASP A 163 -5.26 -3.52 13.39
N PRO A 164 -4.60 -2.92 14.40
CA PRO A 164 -4.81 -1.53 14.76
C PRO A 164 -4.53 -0.54 13.63
N SER A 165 -3.63 -0.85 12.70
CA SER A 165 -3.29 0.02 11.57
C SER A 165 -4.42 0.15 10.53
N LEU A 166 -5.32 -0.82 10.47
CA LEU A 166 -6.51 -0.75 9.62
C LEU A 166 -7.69 -0.10 10.34
N THR A 167 -7.67 0.01 11.66
CA THR A 167 -8.83 0.41 12.45
C THR A 167 -9.07 1.92 12.34
N VAL A 168 -10.30 2.31 11.99
CA VAL A 168 -10.79 3.69 11.99
C VAL A 168 -12.07 3.80 12.82
N HIS A 169 -12.22 4.87 13.58
CA HIS A 169 -13.37 5.05 14.48
C HIS A 169 -14.40 6.04 13.93
N VAL A 170 -15.68 5.78 14.18
CA VAL A 170 -16.77 6.72 13.86
C VAL A 170 -16.54 7.99 14.66
N GLY A 171 -16.36 9.12 13.97
CA GLY A 171 -16.06 10.38 14.63
C GLY A 171 -14.58 10.60 14.93
N GLN A 172 -13.65 9.92 14.23
CA GLN A 172 -12.43 10.61 13.79
C GLN A 172 -12.87 11.57 12.68
N PRO A 173 -13.21 12.82 13.01
CA PRO A 173 -13.58 13.83 12.04
C PRO A 173 -12.28 14.22 11.32
N ASP A 174 -12.42 14.85 10.16
CA ASP A 174 -11.32 15.36 9.36
C ASP A 174 -10.20 15.90 10.26
N ALA A 175 -9.08 15.18 10.35
CA ALA A 175 -7.95 15.61 11.18
C ALA A 175 -7.35 16.94 10.66
N HIS A 176 -7.78 17.33 9.45
CA HIS A 176 -7.32 18.50 8.72
C HIS A 176 -8.55 19.27 8.19
N PRO A 177 -9.23 20.07 9.03
CA PRO A 177 -10.47 20.78 8.66
C PRO A 177 -10.32 21.76 7.49
N TYR A 178 -9.09 22.14 7.19
CA TYR A 178 -8.72 23.07 6.13
C TYR A 178 -8.19 22.34 4.89
N GLU A 179 -8.39 21.04 4.77
CA GLU A 179 -7.93 20.26 3.62
C GLU A 179 -9.14 19.71 2.87
N LEU A 180 -9.33 20.17 1.64
CA LEU A 180 -10.40 19.70 0.77
C LEU A 180 -9.86 18.66 -0.19
N ASN A 181 -10.38 17.43 -0.13
CA ASN A 181 -10.06 16.42 -1.14
C ASN A 181 -10.78 16.69 -2.45
N THR A 182 -10.01 16.77 -3.53
CA THR A 182 -10.49 16.88 -4.91
C THR A 182 -9.92 15.73 -5.73
N PRO A 183 -10.50 15.38 -6.89
CA PRO A 183 -9.90 14.39 -7.79
C PRO A 183 -8.48 14.74 -8.26
N ALA A 184 -8.12 16.03 -8.25
CA ALA A 184 -6.78 16.50 -8.58
C ALA A 184 -5.78 16.42 -7.41
N GLY A 185 -6.25 16.16 -6.19
CA GLY A 185 -5.43 16.14 -4.97
C GLY A 185 -6.09 16.86 -3.80
N ILE A 186 -5.32 17.06 -2.74
CA ILE A 186 -5.76 17.74 -1.51
C ILE A 186 -5.45 19.23 -1.63
N VAL A 187 -6.46 20.09 -1.54
CA VAL A 187 -6.31 21.54 -1.52
C VAL A 187 -6.28 22.02 -0.07
N ASP A 188 -5.21 22.71 0.32
CA ASP A 188 -5.16 23.45 1.59
C ASP A 188 -5.97 24.75 1.43
N LEU A 189 -7.07 24.88 2.17
CA LEU A 189 -7.99 26.02 2.12
C LEU A 189 -7.41 27.30 2.73
N ARG A 190 -6.29 27.23 3.45
CA ARG A 190 -5.58 28.40 4.01
C ARG A 190 -4.56 28.97 3.04
N SER A 191 -3.82 28.11 2.35
CA SER A 191 -2.75 28.52 1.42
C SER A 191 -3.18 28.51 -0.05
N GLY A 192 -4.23 27.77 -0.39
CA GLY A 192 -4.63 27.48 -1.76
C GLY A 192 -3.73 26.45 -2.47
N GLU A 193 -2.77 25.85 -1.76
CA GLU A 193 -1.84 24.88 -2.35
C GLU A 193 -2.53 23.54 -2.64
N LEU A 194 -2.25 22.98 -3.83
CA LEU A 194 -2.67 21.64 -4.22
C LEU A 194 -1.53 20.65 -3.94
N ARG A 195 -1.84 19.60 -3.17
CA ARG A 195 -0.94 18.48 -2.87
C ARG A 195 -1.48 17.19 -3.46
N GLY A 196 -0.59 16.23 -3.71
CA GLY A 196 -1.00 14.89 -4.17
C GLY A 196 -1.93 14.20 -3.16
N PRO A 197 -2.79 13.29 -3.61
CA PRO A 197 -3.69 12.56 -2.72
C PRO A 197 -2.90 11.69 -1.73
N ASP A 198 -3.27 11.75 -0.45
CA ASP A 198 -2.60 11.03 0.63
C ASP A 198 -3.61 10.15 1.41
N PRO A 199 -3.49 8.80 1.35
CA PRO A 199 -4.40 7.90 2.05
C PRO A 199 -4.28 7.97 3.58
N THR A 200 -3.16 8.49 4.11
CA THR A 200 -2.91 8.57 5.55
C THR A 200 -3.70 9.68 6.24
N ARG A 201 -4.16 10.69 5.48
CA ARG A 201 -4.87 11.85 6.05
C ARG A 201 -6.35 11.64 6.35
N LEU A 202 -6.87 10.43 6.11
CA LEU A 202 -8.18 9.95 6.55
C LEU A 202 -9.37 10.88 6.22
N HIS A 203 -9.31 11.63 5.12
CA HIS A 203 -10.41 12.52 4.72
C HIS A 203 -11.66 11.71 4.33
N PRO A 204 -12.79 11.85 5.04
CA PRO A 204 -13.97 11.03 4.79
C PRO A 204 -15.03 11.70 3.90
N ARG A 205 -14.81 12.87 3.28
CA ARG A 205 -15.85 13.50 2.47
C ARG A 205 -15.32 14.44 1.39
N ILE A 206 -15.95 14.36 0.22
CA ILE A 206 -16.06 15.46 -0.74
C ILE A 206 -17.50 15.93 -0.56
N GLU A 207 -17.72 17.11 0.01
CA GLU A 207 -19.00 17.78 -0.20
C GLU A 207 -18.91 18.43 -1.58
N ALA A 208 -19.75 17.93 -2.49
CA ALA A 208 -20.08 18.54 -3.76
C ALA A 208 -21.60 18.66 -3.83
#